data_AF-A0A1Q4FS31-F1
#
_entry.id   AF-A0A1Q4FS31-F1
#
_cell.length_a   1.000
_cell.length_b   1.000
_cell.length_c   1.000
_cell.angle_alpha   90.00
_cell.angle_beta   90.00
_cell.angle_gamma   90.00
#
_symmetry.space_group_name_H-M   'P 1'
#
loop_
_entity.id
_entity.type
_entity.pdbx_description
1 polymer ?
#
loop_
_entity_poly.entity_id
_entity_poly.type
_entity_poly.pdbx_seq_one_letter_code
_entity_poly.pdbx_strand_id
1 'polypeptide(L)'
;MYFHIQRIAALVQEAATPRLAGFDPRPRLAQELRRIVASLPPEAIPEALRAALLSGEAVGPEAGRWLPLVQTWLADECARTGV
;
A
#
# COMPACT_ATOMS: atom_id res chain seq x y z
N MET A 1 13.40 -2.61 -4.13
CA MET A 1 12.30 -3.07 -3.25
C MET A 1 11.78 -1.93 -2.39
N TYR A 2 12.61 -1.29 -1.57
CA TYR A 2 12.30 -0.06 -0.82
C TYR A 2 11.37 0.95 -1.53
N PHE A 3 11.74 1.43 -2.71
CA PHE A 3 10.93 2.42 -3.45
C PHE A 3 9.50 1.94 -3.78
N HIS A 4 9.30 0.65 -4.02
CA HIS A 4 7.97 0.10 -4.26
C HIS A 4 7.14 0.07 -2.97
N ILE A 5 7.75 -0.30 -1.84
CA ILE A 5 7.09 -0.30 -0.53
C ILE A 5 6.72 1.13 -0.11
N GLN A 6 7.64 2.07 -0.30
CA GLN A 6 7.39 3.49 -0.07
C GLN A 6 6.23 4.01 -0.91
N ARG A 7 6.17 3.62 -2.19
CA ARG A 7 5.07 3.97 -3.10
C ARG A 7 3.75 3.36 -2.64
N ILE A 8 3.73 2.09 -2.20
CA ILE A 8 2.54 1.43 -1.63
C ILE A 8 2.08 2.17 -0.37
N ALA A 9 3.00 2.51 0.55
CA ALA A 9 2.69 3.25 1.77
C ALA A 9 2.04 4.61 1.44
N ALA A 10 2.55 5.33 0.43
CA ALA A 10 1.95 6.59 -0.01
C ALA A 10 0.52 6.41 -0.56
N LEU A 11 0.26 5.36 -1.35
CA LEU A 11 -1.07 5.08 -1.89
C LEU A 11 -2.08 4.74 -0.79
N VAL A 12 -1.66 3.93 0.20
CA VAL A 12 -2.50 3.54 1.34
C VAL A 12 -2.76 4.74 2.27
N GLN A 13 -1.77 5.60 2.46
CA GLN A 13 -1.93 6.86 3.20
C GLN A 13 -2.94 7.80 2.51
N GLU A 14 -2.85 7.96 1.19
CA GLU A 14 -3.81 8.76 0.41
C GLU A 14 -5.22 8.15 0.47
N ALA A 15 -5.30 6.82 0.48
CA ALA A 15 -6.56 6.11 0.64
C ALA A 15 -7.20 6.33 2.02
N ALA A 16 -6.39 6.31 3.08
CA ALA A 16 -6.83 6.45 4.47
C ALA A 16 -7.16 7.90 4.90
N THR A 17 -6.71 8.90 4.14
CA THR A 17 -6.92 10.31 4.49
C THR A 17 -8.38 10.74 4.24
N PRO A 18 -9.09 11.31 5.24
CA PRO A 18 -10.44 11.84 5.07
C PRO A 18 -10.50 12.91 3.96
N ARG A 19 -11.54 12.89 3.12
CA ARG A 19 -11.58 13.74 1.91
C ARG A 19 -12.74 14.73 1.91
N LEU A 20 -12.47 15.87 1.27
CA LEU A 20 -13.47 16.83 0.85
C LEU A 20 -14.33 16.24 -0.28
N ALA A 21 -15.61 16.62 -0.30
CA ALA A 21 -16.59 16.11 -1.26
C ALA A 21 -16.21 16.47 -2.71
N GLY A 22 -16.38 15.52 -3.63
CA GLY A 22 -16.31 15.76 -5.08
C GLY A 22 -15.24 14.96 -5.85
N PHE A 23 -14.31 14.29 -5.17
CA PHE A 23 -13.28 13.48 -5.85
C PHE A 23 -13.02 12.15 -5.14
N ASP A 24 -13.13 11.04 -5.88
CA ASP A 24 -12.76 9.72 -5.41
C ASP A 24 -11.53 9.17 -6.15
N PRO A 25 -10.31 9.29 -5.58
CA PRO A 25 -9.11 8.71 -6.16
C PRO A 25 -9.02 7.18 -6.06
N ARG A 26 -9.93 6.49 -5.34
CA ARG A 26 -9.84 5.03 -5.10
C ARG A 26 -9.64 4.21 -6.39
N PRO A 27 -10.32 4.49 -7.52
CA PRO A 27 -10.07 3.75 -8.77
C PRO A 27 -8.64 3.91 -9.29
N ARG A 28 -8.09 5.13 -9.25
CA ARG A 28 -6.70 5.41 -9.64
C ARG A 28 -5.72 4.72 -8.71
N LEU A 29 -5.94 4.83 -7.39
CA LEU A 29 -5.10 4.21 -6.37
C LEU A 29 -5.06 2.70 -6.51
N ALA A 30 -6.22 2.06 -6.74
CA ALA A 30 -6.30 0.62 -6.98
C ALA A 30 -5.57 0.20 -8.25
N GLN A 31 -5.64 0.99 -9.32
CA GLN A 31 -4.91 0.70 -10.55
C GLN A 31 -3.39 0.81 -10.36
N GLU A 32 -2.92 1.87 -9.69
CA GLU A 32 -1.49 2.06 -9.38
C GLU A 32 -0.98 0.96 -8.44
N LEU A 33 -1.75 0.62 -7.40
CA LEU A 33 -1.41 -0.45 -6.47
C LEU A 33 -1.23 -1.78 -7.20
N ARG A 34 -2.17 -2.17 -8.07
CA ARG A 34 -2.07 -3.41 -8.85
C ARG A 34 -0.83 -3.44 -9.73
N ARG A 35 -0.47 -2.32 -10.38
CA ARG A 35 0.74 -2.23 -11.21
C ARG A 35 2.01 -2.47 -10.39
N ILE A 36 2.09 -1.86 -9.21
CA ILE A 36 3.26 -2.01 -8.32
C ILE A 36 3.34 -3.44 -7.79
N VAL A 37 2.23 -3.99 -7.29
CA VAL A 37 2.16 -5.35 -6.75
C VAL A 37 2.51 -6.39 -7.81
N ALA A 38 2.06 -6.21 -9.06
CA ALA A 38 2.41 -7.11 -10.16
C ALA A 38 3.91 -7.07 -10.55
N SER A 39 4.62 -6.00 -10.19
CA SER A 39 6.07 -5.87 -10.44
C SER A 39 6.94 -6.42 -9.30
N LEU A 40 6.34 -6.81 -8.17
CA LEU A 40 7.06 -7.34 -7.01
C LEU A 40 7.07 -8.87 -7.04
N PRO A 41 8.17 -9.50 -6.61
CA PRO A 41 8.16 -10.93 -6.37
C PRO A 41 7.17 -11.27 -5.23
N PRO A 42 6.36 -12.34 -5.33
CA PRO A 42 5.34 -12.68 -4.35
C PRO A 42 5.85 -12.77 -2.91
N GLU A 43 7.08 -13.26 -2.72
CA GLU A 43 7.78 -13.42 -1.44
C GLU A 43 8.23 -12.10 -0.80
N ALA A 44 8.26 -11.00 -1.54
CA ALA A 44 8.60 -9.69 -0.99
C ALA A 44 7.45 -9.05 -0.20
N ILE A 45 6.22 -9.53 -0.37
CA ILE A 45 5.04 -8.97 0.26
C ILE A 45 4.70 -9.81 1.51
N PRO A 46 4.57 -9.20 2.70
CA PRO A 46 4.12 -9.91 3.89
C PRO A 46 2.79 -10.61 3.65
N GLU A 47 2.68 -11.87 4.07
CA GLU A 47 1.50 -12.70 3.84
C GLU A 47 0.22 -12.01 4.35
N ALA A 48 0.31 -11.38 5.52
CA ALA A 48 -0.78 -10.62 6.13
C ALA A 48 -1.28 -9.43 5.27
N LEU A 49 -0.45 -8.87 4.38
CA LEU A 49 -0.79 -7.75 3.50
C LEU A 49 -1.15 -8.20 2.08
N ARG A 50 -0.66 -9.36 1.64
CA ARG A 50 -0.75 -9.80 0.24
C ARG A 50 -2.19 -9.82 -0.29
N ALA A 51 -3.11 -10.39 0.48
CA ALA A 51 -4.52 -10.48 0.09
C ALA A 51 -5.15 -9.08 -0.07
N ALA A 52 -4.91 -8.19 0.89
CA ALA A 52 -5.47 -6.83 0.90
C ALA A 52 -4.91 -5.95 -0.23
N LEU A 53 -3.63 -6.12 -0.58
CA LEU A 53 -2.99 -5.39 -1.68
C LEU A 53 -3.48 -5.89 -3.05
N LEU A 54 -3.71 -7.20 -3.20
CA LEU A 54 -4.22 -7.79 -4.44
C LEU A 54 -5.71 -7.49 -4.67
N SER A 55 -6.53 -7.55 -3.62
CA SER A 55 -7.96 -7.24 -3.70
C SER A 55 -8.23 -5.75 -3.88
N GLY A 56 -7.28 -4.89 -3.46
CA GLY A 56 -7.44 -3.43 -3.42
C GLY A 56 -8.09 -2.93 -2.14
N GLU A 57 -8.32 -3.80 -1.15
CA GLU A 57 -8.86 -3.43 0.16
C GLU A 57 -7.97 -2.41 0.89
N ALA A 58 -6.65 -2.51 0.71
CA ALA A 58 -5.67 -1.58 1.27
C ALA A 58 -5.81 -0.13 0.75
N VAL A 59 -6.52 0.08 -0.36
CA VAL A 59 -6.84 1.42 -0.90
C VAL A 59 -8.35 1.68 -0.97
N GLY A 60 -9.15 0.82 -0.32
CA GLY A 60 -10.60 0.90 -0.24
C GLY A 60 -11.10 1.64 1.02
N PRO A 61 -12.37 1.46 1.40
CA PRO A 61 -12.92 2.03 2.64
C PRO A 61 -12.13 1.67 3.90
N GLU A 62 -11.55 0.47 3.92
CA GLU A 62 -10.79 -0.08 5.05
C GLU A 62 -9.30 0.31 5.04
N ALA A 63 -8.87 1.21 4.15
CA ALA A 63 -7.45 1.57 4.01
C ALA A 63 -6.79 1.98 5.35
N GLY A 64 -7.53 2.67 6.22
CA GLY A 64 -7.05 3.06 7.55
C GLY A 64 -6.65 1.88 8.44
N ARG A 65 -7.29 0.72 8.29
CA ARG A 65 -6.94 -0.52 9.02
C ARG A 65 -5.61 -1.11 8.54
N TRP A 66 -5.29 -0.94 7.26
CA TRP A 66 -4.11 -1.52 6.63
C TRP A 66 -2.87 -0.63 6.72
N LEU A 67 -3.07 0.68 6.91
CA LEU A 67 -1.99 1.66 6.97
C LEU A 67 -0.89 1.32 8.00
N PRO A 68 -1.18 0.93 9.26
CA PRO A 68 -0.13 0.60 10.23
C PRO A 68 0.73 -0.59 9.79
N LEU A 69 0.12 -1.62 9.21
CA LEU A 69 0.84 -2.81 8.73
C LEU A 69 1.79 -2.46 7.58
N VAL A 70 1.36 -1.58 6.67
CA VAL A 70 2.20 -1.13 5.55
C VAL A 70 3.34 -0.23 6.05
N GLN A 71 3.11 0.59 7.06
CA GLN A 71 4.15 1.41 7.70
C GLN A 71 5.19 0.55 8.41
N THR A 72 4.78 -0.48 9.15
CA THR A 72 5.70 -1.44 9.77
C THR A 72 6.53 -2.16 8.71
N TRP A 73 5.90 -2.64 7.63
CA TRP A 73 6.61 -3.29 6.53
C TRP A 73 7.66 -2.36 5.89
N LEU A 74 7.33 -1.07 5.70
CA LEU A 74 8.29 -0.08 5.22
C LEU A 74 9.45 0.11 6.18
N ALA A 75 9.18 0.25 7.49
CA ALA A 75 10.21 0.41 8.50
C ALA A 75 11.15 -0.80 8.57
N ASP A 76 10.61 -2.03 8.47
CA ASP A 76 11.40 -3.26 8.43
C ASP A 76 12.28 -3.32 7.17
N GLU A 77 11.79 -2.82 6.03
CA GLU A 77 12.60 -2.70 4.81
C GLU A 77 13.74 -1.69 4.98
N CYS A 78 13.47 -0.51 5.54
CA CYS A 78 14.49 0.50 5.82
C CYS A 78 15.60 -0.09 6.70
N ALA A 79 15.21 -0.73 7.81
CA ALA A 79 16.16 -1.36 8.74
C ALA A 79 17.02 -2.43 8.06
N ARG A 80 16.44 -3.20 7.13
CA ARG A 80 17.17 -4.25 6.39
C ARG A 80 18.14 -3.70 5.35
N THR A 81 17.80 -2.56 4.74
CA THR A 81 18.55 -1.98 3.61
C THR A 81 19.48 -0.84 4.00
N GLY A 82 19.38 -0.34 5.24
CA GLY A 82 20.24 0.72 5.79
C GLY A 82 19.96 2.11 5.21
N VAL A 83 18.77 2.31 4.65
CA VAL A 83 18.25 3.61 4.17
C VAL A 83 17.36 4.28 5.20
#